data_AF-A0A2J4P837-F1
#
_entry.id   AF-A0A2J4P837-F1
#
_cell.length_a   1.000
_cell.length_b   1.000
_cell.length_c   1.000
_cell.angle_alpha   90.00
_cell.angle_beta   90.00
_cell.angle_gamma   90.00
#
_symmetry.space_group_name_H-M   'P 1'
#
loop_
_entity.id
_entity.type
_entity.pdbx_description
1 polymer ?
#
loop_
_entity_poly.entity_id
_entity_poly.type
_entity_poly.pdbx_seq_one_letter_code
_entity_poly.pdbx_strand_id
1 'polypeptide(L)'
;VAASPWLSTELGDLLVRLQARRRRLMAMRRESNERMADFAVADVSLFWLLNALNSAEPVLTELLQTPGRHPELLYRELSRLAGSLLTFSLEHDAGDIPAYQHDAPERVFPPLLALLDKLLEASLPSRVVSIHLEHQDQIWKGALHDARLREGADFYLSVRSSMPNHELQTKFPQLCKAGSFDDVSDVVNVALSGMVIRPLPHVPAAIPLCLENQYFSLDLSSE
;
A
#
# COMPACT_ATOMS: atom_id res chain seq x y z
N VAL A 1 21.42 -19.83 18.04
CA VAL A 1 19.97 -19.97 17.77
C VAL A 1 19.49 -21.39 18.00
N ALA A 2 20.24 -22.40 17.54
CA ALA A 2 19.91 -23.83 17.69
C ALA A 2 19.64 -24.30 19.12
N ALA A 3 20.23 -23.65 20.12
CA ALA A 3 20.03 -23.97 21.54
C ALA A 3 18.66 -23.57 22.09
N SER A 4 17.89 -22.74 21.38
CA SER A 4 16.54 -22.31 21.76
C SER A 4 15.53 -22.70 20.68
N PRO A 5 14.74 -23.77 20.88
CA PRO A 5 13.68 -24.16 19.96
C PRO A 5 12.67 -23.03 19.76
N TRP A 6 12.31 -22.33 20.84
CA TRP A 6 11.38 -21.20 20.80
C TRP A 6 11.85 -20.11 19.83
N LEU A 7 13.12 -19.67 19.94
CA LEU A 7 13.65 -18.63 19.06
C LEU A 7 13.68 -19.07 17.59
N SER A 8 13.89 -20.36 17.34
CA SER A 8 13.92 -20.91 15.98
C SER A 8 12.51 -20.94 15.37
N THR A 9 11.49 -21.31 16.16
CA THR A 9 10.09 -21.27 15.75
C THR A 9 9.64 -19.83 15.45
N GLU A 10 9.86 -18.90 16.38
CA GLU A 10 9.44 -17.50 16.20
C GLU A 10 10.14 -16.84 15.00
N LEU A 11 11.43 -17.13 14.77
CA LEU A 11 12.14 -16.64 13.60
C LEU A 11 11.56 -17.21 12.30
N GLY A 12 11.18 -18.49 12.30
CA GLY A 12 10.49 -19.12 11.18
C GLY A 12 9.15 -18.45 10.88
N ASP A 13 8.35 -18.21 11.92
CA ASP A 13 7.03 -17.58 11.79
C ASP A 13 7.14 -16.12 11.32
N LEU A 14 8.11 -15.36 11.84
CA LEU A 14 8.44 -14.02 11.36
C LEU A 14 8.80 -14.03 9.87
N LEU A 15 9.63 -14.99 9.44
CA LEU A 15 10.05 -15.11 8.03
C LEU A 15 8.85 -15.40 7.12
N VAL A 16 7.91 -16.25 7.55
CA VAL A 16 6.67 -16.53 6.81
C VAL A 16 5.83 -15.26 6.66
N ARG A 17 5.65 -14.50 7.75
CA ARG A 17 4.94 -13.21 7.72
C ARG A 17 5.62 -12.21 6.78
N LEU A 18 6.94 -12.09 6.87
CA LEU A 18 7.75 -11.23 6.00
C LEU A 18 7.58 -11.59 4.52
N GLN A 19 7.68 -12.87 4.17
CA GLN A 19 7.52 -13.36 2.80
C GLN A 19 6.11 -13.13 2.25
N ALA A 20 5.08 -13.35 3.07
CA ALA A 20 3.69 -13.06 2.69
C ALA A 20 3.52 -11.56 2.41
N ARG A 21 4.05 -10.71 3.29
CA ARG A 21 3.99 -9.25 3.15
C ARG A 21 4.73 -8.76 1.91
N ARG A 22 5.95 -9.25 1.68
CA ARG A 22 6.75 -8.93 0.50
C ARG A 22 6.05 -9.32 -0.79
N ARG A 23 5.46 -10.52 -0.87
CA ARG A 23 4.69 -10.97 -2.05
C ARG A 23 3.52 -10.04 -2.36
N ARG A 24 2.77 -9.62 -1.32
CA ARG A 24 1.67 -8.65 -1.48
C ARG A 24 2.16 -7.31 -2.02
N LEU A 25 3.24 -6.76 -1.46
CA LEU A 25 3.83 -5.49 -1.91
C LEU A 25 4.40 -5.57 -3.34
N MET A 26 4.99 -6.71 -3.72
CA MET A 26 5.47 -6.95 -5.08
C MET A 26 4.32 -7.03 -6.08
N ALA A 27 3.18 -7.64 -5.71
CA ALA A 27 1.98 -7.65 -6.54
C ALA A 27 1.45 -6.23 -6.77
N MET A 28 1.36 -5.42 -5.70
CA MET A 28 0.99 -4.00 -5.80
C MET A 28 1.93 -3.22 -6.73
N ARG A 29 3.25 -3.49 -6.67
CA ARG A 29 4.22 -2.86 -7.58
C ARG A 29 4.02 -3.27 -9.05
N ARG A 30 3.71 -4.54 -9.33
CA ARG A 30 3.43 -5.00 -10.70
C ARG A 30 2.19 -4.35 -11.26
N GLU A 31 1.12 -4.28 -10.47
CA GLU A 31 -0.10 -3.57 -10.84
C GLU A 31 0.17 -2.08 -11.12
N SER A 32 1.03 -1.43 -10.32
CA SER A 32 1.43 -0.03 -10.57
C SER A 32 2.19 0.09 -11.90
N ASN A 33 3.20 -0.76 -12.14
CA ASN A 33 4.02 -0.73 -13.34
C ASN A 33 3.26 -1.07 -14.64
N GLU A 34 2.27 -1.97 -14.60
CA GLU A 34 1.43 -2.31 -15.75
C GLU A 34 0.44 -1.20 -16.10
N ARG A 35 0.09 -0.34 -15.14
CA ARG A 35 -0.93 0.72 -15.27
C ARG A 35 -0.38 2.09 -15.71
N MET A 36 0.74 2.11 -16.44
CA MET A 36 1.28 3.23 -17.25
C MET A 36 2.47 4.00 -16.63
N ALA A 37 3.29 4.53 -17.54
CA ALA A 37 4.62 5.10 -17.35
C ALA A 37 4.70 6.28 -16.36
N ASP A 38 5.92 6.44 -15.84
CA ASP A 38 6.44 7.50 -14.96
C ASP A 38 6.11 7.39 -13.46
N PHE A 39 7.18 7.08 -12.72
CA PHE A 39 7.27 6.99 -11.26
C PHE A 39 6.55 8.15 -10.55
N ALA A 40 5.43 7.87 -9.88
CA ALA A 40 4.82 8.82 -8.97
C ALA A 40 5.56 8.80 -7.63
N VAL A 41 5.77 9.96 -7.01
CA VAL A 41 6.43 10.13 -5.69
C VAL A 41 5.76 9.29 -4.57
N ALA A 42 4.52 8.86 -4.75
CA ALA A 42 3.80 7.94 -3.88
C ALA A 42 4.44 6.52 -3.80
N ASP A 43 5.20 6.12 -4.82
CA ASP A 43 5.87 4.81 -4.87
C ASP A 43 7.19 4.76 -4.08
N VAL A 44 7.68 5.90 -3.56
CA VAL A 44 8.95 5.95 -2.82
C VAL A 44 8.85 5.17 -1.50
N SER A 45 7.72 5.27 -0.80
CA SER A 45 7.47 4.52 0.43
C SER A 45 7.39 3.01 0.16
N LEU A 46 6.66 2.62 -0.90
CA LEU A 46 6.57 1.23 -1.34
C LEU A 46 7.96 0.69 -1.76
N PHE A 47 8.74 1.49 -2.47
CA PHE A 47 10.10 1.17 -2.86
C PHE A 47 11.00 0.92 -1.65
N TRP A 48 11.02 1.83 -0.68
CA TRP A 48 11.86 1.69 0.52
C TRP A 48 11.43 0.51 1.40
N LEU A 49 10.13 0.26 1.51
CA LEU A 49 9.61 -0.90 2.22
C LEU A 49 10.03 -2.21 1.51
N LEU A 50 9.85 -2.27 0.18
CA LEU A 50 10.31 -3.41 -0.61
C LEU A 50 11.84 -3.58 -0.53
N ASN A 51 12.61 -2.49 -0.51
CA ASN A 51 14.06 -2.55 -0.36
C ASN A 51 14.43 -3.19 0.99
N ALA A 52 13.84 -2.72 2.10
CA ALA A 52 14.08 -3.29 3.42
C ALA A 52 13.75 -4.79 3.49
N LEU A 53 12.59 -5.20 2.97
CA LEU A 53 12.16 -6.60 3.00
C LEU A 53 12.99 -7.49 2.05
N ASN A 54 13.24 -7.05 0.82
CA ASN A 54 14.02 -7.84 -0.16
C ASN A 54 15.47 -8.01 0.27
N SER A 55 16.07 -7.02 0.95
CA SER A 55 17.43 -7.12 1.47
C SER A 55 17.52 -8.00 2.72
N ALA A 56 16.51 -7.99 3.59
CA ALA A 56 16.53 -8.77 4.83
C ALA A 56 16.17 -10.26 4.62
N GLU A 57 15.19 -10.58 3.77
CA GLU A 57 14.70 -11.95 3.57
C GLU A 57 15.80 -13.00 3.30
N PRO A 58 16.70 -12.83 2.30
CA PRO A 58 17.69 -13.86 2.00
C PRO A 58 18.67 -14.07 3.16
N VAL A 59 19.02 -12.99 3.87
CA VAL A 59 19.94 -13.04 5.01
C VAL A 59 19.30 -13.77 6.19
N LEU A 60 18.06 -13.44 6.54
CA LEU A 60 17.33 -14.10 7.62
C LEU A 60 17.05 -15.58 7.31
N THR A 61 16.76 -15.90 6.05
CA THR A 61 16.59 -17.28 5.59
C THR A 61 17.87 -18.09 5.80
N GLU A 62 19.03 -17.54 5.44
CA GLU A 62 20.33 -18.19 5.60
C GLU A 62 20.69 -18.40 7.08
N LEU A 63 20.40 -17.40 7.92
CA LEU A 63 20.63 -17.49 9.38
C LEU A 63 19.74 -18.56 10.04
N LEU A 64 18.50 -18.73 9.56
CA LEU A 64 17.60 -19.79 10.03
C LEU A 64 18.10 -21.18 9.60
N GLN A 65 18.67 -21.30 8.40
CA GLN A 65 19.28 -22.55 7.90
C GLN A 65 20.61 -22.89 8.58
N THR A 66 21.29 -21.92 9.19
CA THR A 66 22.59 -22.09 9.88
C THR A 66 22.51 -21.71 11.38
N PRO A 67 21.65 -22.37 12.18
CA PRO A 67 21.29 -21.91 13.52
C PRO A 67 22.41 -22.05 14.59
N GLY A 68 23.53 -22.69 14.23
CA GLY A 68 24.71 -22.88 15.09
C GLY A 68 25.59 -21.63 15.25
N ARG A 69 25.31 -20.54 14.52
CA ARG A 69 26.06 -19.28 14.62
C ARG A 69 25.73 -18.49 15.89
N HIS A 70 26.65 -17.59 16.25
CA HIS A 70 26.50 -16.70 17.41
C HIS A 70 25.23 -15.82 17.30
N PRO A 71 24.39 -15.72 18.34
CA PRO A 71 23.09 -15.04 18.27
C PRO A 71 23.18 -13.53 18.01
N GLU A 72 24.31 -12.89 18.29
CA GLU A 72 24.54 -11.48 17.96
C GLU A 72 24.41 -11.21 16.45
N LEU A 73 24.80 -12.16 15.59
CA LEU A 73 24.65 -12.01 14.14
C LEU A 73 23.18 -11.89 13.74
N LEU A 74 22.31 -12.69 14.37
CA LEU A 74 20.86 -12.59 14.17
C LEU A 74 20.34 -11.25 14.71
N TYR A 75 20.76 -10.85 15.91
CA TYR A 75 20.35 -9.58 16.51
C TYR A 75 20.66 -8.38 15.60
N ARG A 76 21.86 -8.34 14.99
CA ARG A 76 22.27 -7.25 14.10
C ARG A 76 21.33 -7.10 12.90
N GLU A 77 20.93 -8.21 12.28
CA GLU A 77 20.06 -8.18 11.10
C GLU A 77 18.60 -7.90 11.47
N LEU A 78 18.11 -8.42 12.60
CA LEU A 78 16.78 -8.06 13.12
C LEU A 78 16.69 -6.57 13.49
N SER A 79 17.73 -6.02 14.12
CA SER A 79 17.79 -4.60 14.50
C SER A 79 17.87 -3.70 13.27
N ARG A 80 18.63 -4.09 12.24
CA ARG A 80 18.70 -3.37 10.95
C ARG A 80 17.33 -3.34 10.27
N LEU A 81 16.63 -4.46 10.25
CA LEU A 81 15.28 -4.54 9.69
C LEU A 81 14.31 -3.66 10.48
N ALA A 82 14.30 -3.76 11.82
CA ALA A 82 13.45 -2.93 12.68
C ALA A 82 13.70 -1.44 12.44
N GLY A 83 14.96 -1.00 12.45
CA GLY A 83 15.34 0.39 12.15
C GLY A 83 14.85 0.88 10.79
N SER A 84 14.89 0.01 9.77
CA SER A 84 14.38 0.35 8.44
C SER A 84 12.85 0.48 8.43
N LEU A 85 12.14 -0.40 9.14
CA LEU A 85 10.67 -0.37 9.22
C LEU A 85 10.14 0.78 10.08
N LEU A 86 10.90 1.23 11.09
CA LEU A 86 10.56 2.38 11.93
C LEU A 86 10.42 3.68 11.14
N THR A 87 11.03 3.78 9.95
CA THR A 87 10.85 4.94 9.05
C THR A 87 9.39 5.15 8.62
N PHE A 88 8.56 4.11 8.73
CA PHE A 88 7.13 4.15 8.41
C PHE A 88 6.23 4.16 9.65
N SER A 89 6.81 4.19 10.85
CA SER A 89 6.08 4.19 12.11
C SER A 89 5.90 5.62 12.63
N LEU A 90 4.73 5.89 13.19
CA LEU A 90 4.46 7.10 13.98
C LEU A 90 4.32 6.80 15.48
N GLU A 91 4.22 5.54 15.85
CA GLU A 91 3.95 5.08 17.21
C GLU A 91 5.19 4.56 17.94
N HIS A 92 6.25 4.26 17.19
CA HIS A 92 7.48 3.64 17.68
C HIS A 92 8.70 4.40 17.17
N ASP A 93 9.77 4.42 17.95
CA ASP A 93 11.04 5.07 17.61
C ASP A 93 12.25 4.14 17.80
N ALA A 94 13.45 4.65 17.49
CA ALA A 94 14.69 3.87 17.54
C ALA A 94 15.06 3.39 18.96
N GLY A 95 14.56 4.06 20.01
CA GLY A 95 14.75 3.66 21.40
C GLY A 95 13.95 2.44 21.81
N ASP A 96 12.92 2.07 21.04
CA ASP A 96 12.13 0.84 21.27
C ASP A 96 12.89 -0.44 20.89
N ILE A 97 14.01 -0.34 20.15
CA ILE A 97 14.86 -1.49 19.82
C ILE A 97 15.67 -1.87 21.07
N PRO A 98 15.43 -3.05 21.67
CA PRO A 98 16.12 -3.45 22.90
C PRO A 98 17.61 -3.65 22.64
N ALA A 99 18.46 -3.06 23.48
CA ALA A 99 19.91 -3.26 23.39
C ALA A 99 20.29 -4.72 23.63
N TYR A 100 21.24 -5.24 22.85
CA TYR A 100 21.72 -6.61 22.97
C TYR A 100 22.32 -6.90 24.35
N GLN A 101 21.80 -7.93 25.00
CA GLN A 101 22.27 -8.47 26.29
C GLN A 101 22.44 -9.97 26.13
N HIS A 102 23.70 -10.42 25.97
CA HIS A 102 23.99 -11.84 25.73
C HIS A 102 23.61 -12.74 26.91
N ASP A 103 23.75 -12.21 28.13
CA ASP A 103 23.49 -12.95 29.37
C ASP A 103 22.00 -12.99 29.75
N ALA A 104 21.16 -12.19 29.08
CA ALA A 104 19.72 -12.10 29.33
C ALA A 104 18.93 -12.01 28.00
N PRO A 105 19.03 -13.03 27.12
CA PRO A 105 18.44 -13.01 25.77
C PRO A 105 16.91 -12.88 25.78
N GLU A 106 16.24 -13.28 26.85
CA GLU A 106 14.79 -13.13 27.07
C GLU A 106 14.35 -11.66 27.17
N ARG A 107 15.27 -10.75 27.48
CA ARG A 107 15.02 -9.30 27.51
C ARG A 107 15.25 -8.63 26.16
N VAL A 108 15.72 -9.38 25.16
CA VAL A 108 16.17 -8.86 23.85
C VAL A 108 15.29 -9.39 22.73
N PHE A 109 15.30 -10.72 22.52
CA PHE A 109 14.65 -11.32 21.34
C PHE A 109 13.12 -11.24 21.40
N PRO A 110 12.45 -11.61 22.52
CA PRO A 110 11.00 -11.49 22.60
C PRO A 110 10.45 -10.08 22.32
N PRO A 111 10.94 -9.01 22.96
CA PRO A 111 10.46 -7.66 22.66
C PRO A 111 10.82 -7.21 21.23
N LEU A 112 12.00 -7.57 20.72
CA LEU A 112 12.40 -7.22 19.34
C LEU A 112 11.52 -7.90 18.28
N LEU A 113 11.21 -9.19 18.46
CA LEU A 113 10.34 -9.94 17.55
C LEU A 113 8.91 -9.39 17.60
N ALA A 114 8.39 -9.09 18.79
CA ALA A 114 7.08 -8.46 18.94
C ALA A 114 7.00 -7.06 18.30
N LEU A 115 8.07 -6.26 18.41
CA LEU A 115 8.16 -4.98 17.72
C LEU A 115 8.15 -5.17 16.20
N LEU A 116 8.94 -6.11 15.67
CA LEU A 116 8.98 -6.41 14.25
C LEU A 116 7.61 -6.86 13.71
N ASP A 117 6.87 -7.66 14.47
CA ASP A 117 5.52 -8.07 14.09
C ASP A 117 4.57 -6.88 13.97
N LYS A 118 4.55 -5.99 14.96
CA LYS A 118 3.76 -4.75 14.90
C LYS A 118 4.15 -3.89 13.69
N LEU A 119 5.45 -3.72 13.44
CA LEU A 119 5.95 -2.92 12.32
C LEU A 119 5.60 -3.55 10.96
N LEU A 120 5.67 -4.88 10.83
CA LEU A 120 5.29 -5.59 9.61
C LEU A 120 3.78 -5.49 9.34
N GLU A 121 2.95 -5.41 10.37
CA GLU A 121 1.51 -5.19 10.23
C GLU A 121 1.20 -3.74 9.85
N ALA A 122 1.71 -2.77 10.64
CA ALA A 122 1.41 -1.34 10.54
C ALA A 122 1.98 -0.67 9.28
N SER A 123 3.06 -1.19 8.69
CA SER A 123 3.78 -0.61 7.55
C SER A 123 3.05 -0.67 6.19
N LEU A 124 1.72 -0.72 6.15
CA LEU A 124 0.95 -0.76 4.89
C LEU A 124 0.36 0.62 4.59
N PRO A 125 1.09 1.52 3.91
CA PRO A 125 0.52 2.76 3.42
C PRO A 125 -0.26 2.44 2.14
N SER A 126 -1.49 1.95 2.26
CA SER A 126 -2.39 1.99 1.11
C SER A 126 -3.79 2.34 1.58
N ARG A 127 -3.98 3.66 1.74
CA ARG A 127 -5.27 4.31 1.94
C ARG A 127 -6.06 4.47 0.64
N VAL A 128 -5.52 3.98 -0.49
CA VAL A 128 -6.12 4.11 -1.82
C VAL A 128 -6.27 2.73 -2.44
N VAL A 129 -7.47 2.45 -2.94
CA VAL A 129 -7.77 1.25 -3.71
C VAL A 129 -7.95 1.68 -5.16
N SER A 130 -7.12 1.16 -6.06
CA SER A 130 -7.28 1.39 -7.50
C SER A 130 -8.41 0.51 -8.02
N ILE A 131 -9.37 1.12 -8.72
CA ILE A 131 -10.48 0.41 -9.36
C ILE A 131 -10.16 0.33 -10.85
N HIS A 132 -10.07 -0.89 -11.38
CA HIS A 132 -9.92 -1.10 -12.81
C HIS A 132 -11.23 -0.74 -13.52
N LEU A 133 -11.13 0.05 -14.59
CA LEU A 133 -12.27 0.42 -15.42
C LEU A 133 -12.19 -0.31 -16.76
N GLU A 134 -13.19 -1.13 -17.06
CA GLU A 134 -13.39 -1.77 -18.35
C GLU A 134 -14.14 -0.81 -19.28
N HIS A 135 -13.61 -0.59 -20.48
CA HIS A 135 -14.21 0.30 -21.47
C HIS A 135 -15.00 -0.47 -22.52
N GLN A 136 -16.26 -0.10 -22.69
CA GLN A 136 -17.13 -0.61 -23.75
C GLN A 136 -17.94 0.53 -24.35
N ASP A 137 -17.74 0.79 -25.65
CA ASP A 137 -18.35 1.89 -26.41
C ASP A 137 -18.10 3.29 -25.84
N GLN A 138 -19.04 3.83 -25.05
CA GLN A 138 -18.94 5.13 -24.37
C GLN A 138 -19.08 4.98 -22.84
N ILE A 139 -19.00 3.74 -22.34
CA ILE A 139 -19.24 3.40 -20.94
C ILE A 139 -17.95 2.83 -20.34
N TRP A 140 -17.60 3.32 -19.16
CA TRP A 140 -16.51 2.80 -18.33
C TRP A 140 -17.11 2.13 -17.09
N LYS A 141 -16.77 0.86 -16.86
CA LYS A 141 -17.33 0.04 -15.77
C LYS A 141 -16.24 -0.37 -14.79
N GLY A 142 -16.43 -0.05 -13.52
CA GLY A 142 -15.53 -0.45 -12.43
C GLY A 142 -16.24 -1.30 -11.41
N ALA A 143 -15.68 -2.46 -11.07
CA ALA A 143 -16.28 -3.37 -10.10
C ALA A 143 -15.67 -3.19 -8.70
N LEU A 144 -16.52 -2.81 -7.73
CA LEU A 144 -16.12 -2.51 -6.35
C LEU A 144 -16.18 -3.76 -5.47
N HIS A 145 -15.15 -4.61 -5.54
CA HIS A 145 -15.11 -5.86 -4.77
C HIS A 145 -14.47 -5.73 -3.38
N ASP A 146 -13.68 -4.68 -3.15
CA ASP A 146 -12.93 -4.50 -1.91
C ASP A 146 -13.86 -4.06 -0.77
N ALA A 147 -13.85 -4.80 0.35
CA ALA A 147 -14.69 -4.50 1.50
C ALA A 147 -14.39 -3.10 2.10
N ARG A 148 -13.17 -2.58 1.91
CA ARG A 148 -12.78 -1.23 2.35
C ARG A 148 -13.52 -0.10 1.62
N LEU A 149 -14.13 -0.39 0.47
CA LEU A 149 -14.85 0.58 -0.35
C LEU A 149 -16.34 0.69 0.03
N ARG A 150 -16.83 -0.15 0.96
CA ARG A 150 -18.26 -0.25 1.25
C ARG A 150 -18.80 0.87 2.13
N GLU A 151 -17.98 1.49 2.97
CA GLU A 151 -18.42 2.54 3.91
C GLU A 151 -17.35 3.62 4.05
N GLY A 152 -17.68 4.87 3.69
CA GLY A 152 -16.84 6.05 3.97
C GLY A 152 -15.59 6.23 3.10
N ALA A 153 -15.54 5.62 1.91
CA ALA A 153 -14.46 5.86 0.96
C ALA A 153 -14.77 7.06 0.06
N ASP A 154 -13.80 7.96 -0.09
CA ASP A 154 -13.85 9.02 -1.10
C ASP A 154 -13.39 8.46 -2.46
N PHE A 155 -14.12 8.80 -3.52
CA PHE A 155 -13.83 8.32 -4.87
C PHE A 155 -13.25 9.45 -5.71
N TYR A 156 -12.22 9.10 -6.48
CA TYR A 156 -11.48 10.03 -7.30
C TYR A 156 -11.25 9.45 -8.69
N LEU A 157 -11.39 10.29 -9.72
CA LEU A 157 -11.10 9.96 -11.11
C LEU A 157 -9.84 10.68 -11.56
N SER A 158 -8.92 9.92 -12.14
CA SER A 158 -7.76 10.45 -12.85
C SER A 158 -8.04 10.33 -14.36
N VAL A 159 -8.15 11.46 -15.05
CA VAL A 159 -8.55 11.54 -16.45
C VAL A 159 -7.39 12.06 -17.29
N ARG A 160 -7.01 11.29 -18.32
CA ARG A 160 -6.08 11.71 -19.37
C ARG A 160 -6.85 11.98 -20.65
N SER A 161 -6.55 13.09 -21.32
CA SER A 161 -7.16 13.44 -22.59
C SER A 161 -6.16 14.21 -23.46
N SER A 162 -6.36 14.19 -24.77
CA SER A 162 -5.64 15.07 -25.71
C SER A 162 -6.15 16.52 -25.65
N MET A 163 -7.26 16.77 -24.97
CA MET A 163 -7.82 18.11 -24.75
C MET A 163 -6.94 18.94 -23.79
N PRO A 164 -6.79 20.26 -23.99
CA PRO A 164 -6.10 21.13 -23.03
C PRO A 164 -6.71 21.05 -21.62
N ASN A 165 -5.86 21.01 -20.59
CA ASN A 165 -6.27 20.80 -19.19
C ASN A 165 -7.38 21.75 -18.70
N HIS A 166 -7.33 23.03 -19.09
CA HIS A 166 -8.33 24.03 -18.69
C HIS A 166 -9.72 23.75 -19.30
N GLU A 167 -9.76 23.28 -20.55
CA GLU A 167 -11.01 22.85 -21.18
C GLU A 167 -11.52 21.56 -20.54
N LEU A 168 -10.63 20.61 -20.26
CA LEU A 168 -10.98 19.33 -19.66
C LEU A 168 -11.63 19.52 -18.27
N GLN A 169 -11.07 20.38 -17.43
CA GLN A 169 -11.63 20.70 -16.11
C GLN A 169 -13.05 21.26 -16.18
N THR A 170 -13.38 21.99 -17.25
CA THR A 170 -14.69 22.65 -17.41
C THR A 170 -15.71 21.72 -18.11
N LYS A 171 -15.29 21.05 -19.18
CA LYS A 171 -16.18 20.23 -20.02
C LYS A 171 -16.44 18.85 -19.43
N PHE A 172 -15.45 18.24 -18.78
CA PHE A 172 -15.58 16.87 -18.26
C PHE A 172 -16.72 16.71 -17.25
N PRO A 173 -16.87 17.58 -16.22
CA PRO A 173 -18.00 17.50 -15.29
C PRO A 173 -19.38 17.67 -15.95
N GLN A 174 -19.44 18.38 -17.08
CA GLN A 174 -20.70 18.65 -17.79
C GLN A 174 -21.12 17.47 -18.66
N LEU A 175 -20.14 16.83 -19.33
CA LEU A 175 -20.33 15.78 -20.32
C LEU A 175 -20.30 14.36 -19.71
N CYS A 176 -19.43 14.12 -18.73
CA CYS A 176 -19.32 12.83 -18.08
C CYS A 176 -20.44 12.65 -17.05
N LYS A 177 -21.01 11.45 -17.01
CA LYS A 177 -22.01 11.03 -16.02
C LYS A 177 -21.49 9.78 -15.32
N ALA A 178 -21.64 9.74 -14.01
CA ALA A 178 -21.29 8.61 -13.18
C ALA A 178 -22.54 8.14 -12.42
N GLY A 179 -22.71 6.82 -12.28
CA GLY A 179 -23.86 6.21 -11.63
C GLY A 179 -23.68 4.70 -11.46
N SER A 180 -24.63 4.06 -10.77
CA SER A 180 -24.67 2.60 -10.59
C SER A 180 -24.97 1.88 -11.91
N PHE A 181 -24.42 0.68 -12.09
CA PHE A 181 -24.61 -0.12 -13.31
C PHE A 181 -26.08 -0.37 -13.65
N ASP A 182 -26.93 -0.59 -12.63
CA ASP A 182 -28.37 -0.81 -12.81
C ASP A 182 -29.09 0.43 -13.39
N ASP A 183 -28.51 1.62 -13.24
CA ASP A 183 -29.05 2.87 -13.77
C ASP A 183 -28.43 3.26 -15.13
N VAL A 184 -27.19 2.85 -15.44
CA VAL A 184 -26.42 3.45 -16.56
C VAL A 184 -26.94 3.12 -17.96
N SER A 185 -27.66 2.00 -18.17
CA SER A 185 -28.31 1.74 -19.47
C SER A 185 -29.54 2.63 -19.74
N ASP A 186 -30.22 3.09 -18.70
CA ASP A 186 -31.40 3.96 -18.80
C ASP A 186 -31.07 5.46 -18.61
N VAL A 187 -29.96 5.78 -17.93
CA VAL A 187 -29.48 7.15 -17.62
C VAL A 187 -29.01 7.96 -18.84
N VAL A 188 -28.66 7.31 -19.95
CA VAL A 188 -28.32 8.03 -21.19
C VAL A 188 -29.55 8.77 -21.76
N ASN A 189 -30.76 8.31 -21.43
CA ASN A 189 -32.02 8.91 -21.89
C ASN A 189 -32.83 9.59 -20.79
N VAL A 190 -32.57 9.32 -19.51
CA VAL A 190 -33.32 9.89 -18.37
C VAL A 190 -32.35 10.61 -17.45
N ALA A 191 -32.60 11.91 -17.23
CA ALA A 191 -31.88 12.76 -16.29
C ALA A 191 -32.10 12.34 -14.82
N LEU A 192 -31.65 11.14 -14.45
CA LEU A 192 -31.49 10.73 -13.07
C LEU A 192 -30.23 11.39 -12.51
N SER A 193 -30.30 11.83 -11.25
CA SER A 193 -29.26 12.54 -10.51
C SER A 193 -27.98 11.71 -10.42
N GLY A 194 -27.16 11.74 -11.47
CA GLY A 194 -25.83 11.14 -11.47
C GLY A 194 -24.94 11.81 -10.42
N MET A 195 -23.93 11.07 -9.97
CA MET A 195 -22.97 11.56 -8.99
C MET A 195 -22.30 12.84 -9.49
N VAL A 196 -22.14 13.82 -8.60
CA VAL A 196 -21.53 15.11 -8.96
C VAL A 196 -20.02 14.93 -9.13
N ILE A 197 -19.54 15.21 -10.34
CA ILE A 197 -18.11 15.20 -10.66
C ILE A 197 -17.58 16.62 -10.45
N ARG A 198 -16.57 16.79 -9.59
CA ARG A 198 -15.96 18.11 -9.34
C ARG A 198 -14.47 18.11 -9.65
N PRO A 199 -13.95 19.10 -10.40
CA PRO A 199 -12.50 19.21 -10.61
C PRO A 199 -11.79 19.48 -9.29
N LEU A 200 -10.68 18.79 -9.06
CA LEU A 200 -9.87 18.99 -7.87
C LEU A 200 -8.79 20.05 -8.11
N PRO A 201 -8.71 21.11 -7.28
CA PRO A 201 -7.63 22.10 -7.40
C PRO A 201 -6.27 21.52 -6.95
N HIS A 202 -6.28 20.55 -6.03
CA HIS A 202 -5.11 19.81 -5.59
C HIS A 202 -5.49 18.36 -5.34
N VAL A 203 -4.58 17.44 -5.69
CA VAL A 203 -4.76 16.01 -5.47
C VAL A 203 -4.38 15.69 -4.02
N PRO A 204 -5.24 14.98 -3.25
CA PRO A 204 -4.88 14.52 -1.92
C PRO A 204 -3.56 13.73 -1.92
N ALA A 205 -2.74 13.93 -0.89
CA ALA A 205 -1.40 13.31 -0.79
C ALA A 205 -1.41 11.76 -0.84
N ALA A 206 -2.56 11.15 -0.58
CA ALA A 206 -2.74 9.70 -0.65
C ALA A 206 -2.80 9.16 -2.09
N ILE A 207 -3.19 9.99 -3.08
CA ILE A 207 -3.39 9.56 -4.47
C ILE A 207 -2.09 9.76 -5.26
N PRO A 208 -1.62 8.74 -6.00
CA PRO A 208 -0.47 8.90 -6.90
C PRO A 208 -0.71 9.99 -7.95
N LEU A 209 0.23 10.94 -8.04
CA LEU A 209 0.23 12.04 -8.99
C LEU A 209 0.82 11.62 -10.34
N CYS A 210 0.06 11.83 -11.41
CA CYS A 210 0.44 11.67 -12.81
C CYS A 210 0.38 13.06 -13.47
N LEU A 211 1.52 13.58 -13.92
CA LEU A 211 1.66 14.97 -14.37
C LEU A 211 0.74 15.33 -15.56
N GLU A 212 0.39 14.36 -16.39
CA GLU A 212 -0.45 14.56 -17.57
C GLU A 212 -1.95 14.43 -17.29
N ASN A 213 -2.34 14.03 -16.08
CA ASN A 213 -3.73 13.75 -15.76
C ASN A 213 -4.39 14.92 -15.02
N GLN A 214 -5.69 15.07 -15.23
CA GLN A 214 -6.54 15.93 -14.42
C GLN A 214 -7.35 15.08 -13.47
N TYR A 215 -7.57 15.58 -12.26
CA TYR A 215 -8.19 14.83 -11.17
C TYR A 215 -9.55 15.41 -10.82
N PHE A 216 -10.50 14.52 -10.58
CA PHE A 216 -11.88 14.86 -10.24
C PHE A 216 -12.29 14.06 -9.01
N SER A 217 -13.07 14.69 -8.13
CA SER A 217 -13.75 14.01 -7.04
C SER A 217 -15.14 13.57 -7.48
N LEU A 218 -15.55 12.42 -6.97
CA LEU A 218 -16.87 11.84 -7.15
C LEU A 218 -17.64 11.96 -5.83
N ASP A 219 -18.64 12.83 -5.81
CA ASP A 219 -19.48 13.06 -4.63
C ASP A 219 -20.54 11.96 -4.54
N LEU A 220 -20.36 11.04 -3.59
CA LEU A 220 -21.29 9.94 -3.28
C LEU A 220 -22.36 10.38 -2.26
N SER A 221 -22.71 11.66 -2.23
CA SER A 221 -23.81 12.14 -1.40
C SER A 221 -25.11 11.42 -1.81
N SER A 222 -25.45 10.36 -1.09
CA SER A 222 -26.74 9.70 -1.14
C SER A 222 -27.79 10.65 -0.59
N GLU A 223 -28.76 11.04 -1.41
CA GLU A 223 -30.13 11.16 -0.90
C GLU A 223 -30.72 9.77 -0.71
#